data_AF-A0A5P3AC75-F1
#
_entry.id   AF-A0A5P3AC75-F1
#
_cell.length_a   1.000
_cell.length_b   1.000
_cell.length_c   1.000
_cell.angle_alpha   90.00
_cell.angle_beta   90.00
_cell.angle_gamma   90.00
#
_symmetry.space_group_name_H-M   'P 1'
#
loop_
_entity.id
_entity.type
_entity.pdbx_description
1 polymer ?
#
loop_
_entity_poly.entity_id
_entity_poly.type
_entity_poly.pdbx_seq_one_letter_code
_entity_poly.pdbx_strand_id
1 'polypeptide(L)'
;MQRKHTPWKKSRKFGDVYGGRTRPKIADNIFNRCHDLDAPEGDRDLPILLQDNPSRDFYFPISAVEAQSALRELPDYDVSGITHIWCRRLRKKEYDSCSQPLAQFVCGSGVRAIVLYPWSRDRTRTFSQVSDQSLLNEMRRLDFVVAKSKGVWSVSATEKQLRLFYINLLFHEVGHHVDWYYRHFSAANRKATEDAANQYANEKSQEALGALDRIQEFRSWDA
;
A
#
# COMPACT_ATOMS: atom_id res chain seq x y z
N MET A 1 4.45 31.22 -48.71
CA MET A 1 4.70 30.50 -47.44
C MET A 1 3.91 29.20 -47.44
N GLN A 2 4.56 28.04 -47.58
CA GLN A 2 3.86 26.75 -47.55
C GLN A 2 3.53 26.35 -46.10
N ARG A 3 2.25 26.11 -45.81
CA ARG A 3 1.76 25.53 -44.56
C ARG A 3 2.26 24.07 -44.47
N LYS A 4 3.21 23.80 -43.57
CA LYS A 4 3.64 22.43 -43.26
C LYS A 4 2.47 21.69 -42.60
N HIS A 5 1.90 20.71 -43.30
CA HIS A 5 0.95 19.78 -42.70
C HIS A 5 1.66 18.92 -41.66
N THR A 6 1.12 18.87 -40.44
CA THR A 6 1.62 17.96 -39.39
C THR A 6 1.30 16.53 -39.78
N PRO A 7 2.29 15.64 -39.98
CA PRO A 7 2.04 14.28 -40.39
C PRO A 7 1.40 13.52 -39.23
N TRP A 8 0.24 12.90 -39.48
CA TRP A 8 -0.43 12.01 -38.54
C TRP A 8 0.46 10.77 -38.30
N LYS A 9 1.28 10.81 -37.25
CA LYS A 9 2.03 9.63 -36.79
C LYS A 9 1.15 8.80 -35.86
N LYS A 10 0.95 7.51 -36.18
CA LYS A 10 0.38 6.47 -35.31
C LYS A 10 1.30 6.12 -34.11
N SER A 11 1.87 7.11 -33.45
CA SER A 11 2.67 6.93 -32.24
C SER A 11 1.86 7.41 -31.05
N ARG A 12 1.52 6.50 -30.11
CA ARG A 12 0.85 6.87 -28.84
C ARG A 12 1.59 7.98 -28.09
N LYS A 13 2.93 8.00 -28.19
CA LYS A 13 3.77 9.04 -27.57
C LYS A 13 3.48 10.45 -28.12
N PHE A 14 3.01 10.57 -29.36
CA PHE A 14 2.77 11.88 -29.97
C PHE A 14 1.57 12.58 -29.31
N GLY A 15 0.48 11.86 -29.06
CA GLY A 15 -0.68 12.41 -28.35
C GLY A 15 -0.44 12.66 -26.86
N ASP A 16 0.37 11.82 -26.20
CA ASP A 16 0.63 11.92 -24.76
C ASP A 16 1.64 13.03 -24.37
N VAL A 17 2.56 13.39 -25.27
CA VAL A 17 3.64 14.37 -25.00
C VAL A 17 3.46 15.68 -25.76
N TYR A 18 2.93 15.64 -26.99
CA TYR A 18 2.88 16.78 -27.90
C TYR A 18 1.46 17.20 -28.31
N GLY A 19 0.42 16.49 -27.85
CA GLY A 19 -0.95 16.97 -27.94
C GLY A 19 -1.10 18.15 -27.01
N GLY A 20 -1.62 19.29 -27.50
CA GLY A 20 -1.71 20.61 -26.85
C GLY A 20 -2.50 20.70 -25.54
N ARG A 21 -2.41 19.69 -24.69
CA ARG A 21 -2.82 19.70 -23.29
C ARG A 21 -1.89 20.61 -22.50
N THR A 22 -2.49 21.41 -21.62
CA THR A 22 -1.79 22.32 -20.70
C THR A 22 -0.89 21.59 -19.70
N ARG A 23 -1.09 20.27 -19.52
CA ARG A 23 -0.24 19.41 -18.69
C ARG A 23 0.05 18.08 -19.42
N PRO A 24 1.30 17.58 -19.38
CA PRO A 24 1.62 16.24 -19.84
C PRO A 24 0.95 15.22 -18.91
N LYS A 25 0.46 14.10 -19.46
CA LYS A 25 -0.20 13.01 -18.71
C LYS A 25 0.66 12.39 -17.60
N ILE A 26 1.97 12.62 -17.67
CA ILE A 26 2.98 12.23 -16.66
C ILE A 26 2.86 13.09 -15.39
N ALA A 27 2.34 14.31 -15.49
CA ALA A 27 2.10 15.22 -14.37
C ALA A 27 0.86 14.85 -13.54
N ASP A 28 0.07 13.86 -13.98
CA ASP A 28 -1.07 13.34 -13.21
C ASP A 28 -0.65 12.37 -12.08
N ASN A 29 0.64 12.34 -11.70
CA ASN A 29 1.15 11.53 -10.59
C ASN A 29 0.67 10.06 -10.60
N ILE A 30 0.57 9.49 -11.81
CA ILE A 30 0.29 8.08 -12.02
C ILE A 30 1.58 7.31 -11.74
N PHE A 31 1.92 7.12 -10.47
CA PHE A 31 3.14 6.39 -10.11
C PHE A 31 2.96 4.89 -10.01
N ASN A 32 1.72 4.37 -10.01
CA ASN A 32 1.40 2.97 -10.31
C ASN A 32 -0.11 2.86 -10.51
N ARG A 33 -0.60 2.92 -11.75
CA ARG A 33 -2.02 2.59 -11.99
C ARG A 33 -2.25 1.14 -11.57
N CYS A 34 -3.13 0.92 -10.59
CA CYS A 34 -3.89 -0.32 -10.58
C CYS A 34 -4.84 -0.26 -11.78
N HIS A 35 -4.34 -0.65 -12.95
CA HIS A 35 -5.14 -0.80 -14.17
C HIS A 35 -6.26 -1.84 -14.03
N ASP A 36 -6.21 -2.61 -12.93
CA ASP A 36 -7.15 -3.67 -12.59
C ASP A 36 -8.31 -3.16 -11.70
N LEU A 37 -8.33 -1.86 -11.31
CA LEU A 37 -9.38 -1.28 -10.47
C LEU A 37 -10.15 -0.19 -11.21
N ASP A 38 -11.48 -0.31 -11.17
CA ASP A 38 -12.40 0.72 -11.66
C ASP A 38 -12.73 1.72 -10.56
N ALA A 39 -12.96 2.97 -10.94
CA ALA A 39 -13.47 3.97 -10.01
C ALA A 39 -14.84 3.52 -9.48
N PRO A 40 -15.12 3.71 -8.17
CA PRO A 40 -16.42 3.36 -7.63
C PRO A 40 -17.52 4.18 -8.32
N GLU A 41 -18.61 3.50 -8.68
CA GLU A 41 -19.79 4.11 -9.30
C GLU A 41 -20.81 4.50 -8.21
N GLY A 42 -21.39 5.70 -8.31
CA GLY A 42 -22.54 6.13 -7.50
C GLY A 42 -22.32 6.13 -5.97
N ASP A 43 -23.42 6.02 -5.22
CA ASP A 43 -23.47 6.02 -3.74
C ASP A 43 -23.14 4.65 -3.14
N ARG A 44 -22.09 3.97 -3.60
CA ARG A 44 -21.64 2.73 -2.96
C ARG A 44 -21.01 3.01 -1.60
N ASP A 45 -21.22 2.11 -0.66
CA ASP A 45 -20.48 2.10 0.60
C ASP A 45 -18.99 1.84 0.34
N LEU A 46 -18.15 2.77 0.77
CA LEU A 46 -16.70 2.71 0.64
C LEU A 46 -16.05 2.39 1.99
N PRO A 47 -14.89 1.71 2.01
CA PRO A 47 -14.15 1.20 0.86
C PRO A 47 -14.69 -0.14 0.32
N ILE A 48 -14.55 -0.36 -1.00
CA ILE A 48 -14.78 -1.65 -1.66
C ILE A 48 -13.69 -2.63 -1.25
N LEU A 49 -14.09 -3.79 -0.74
CA LEU A 49 -13.17 -4.80 -0.23
C LEU A 49 -12.87 -5.87 -1.29
N LEU A 50 -11.59 -6.05 -1.60
CA LEU A 50 -11.11 -7.04 -2.56
C LEU A 50 -10.09 -7.95 -1.87
N GLN A 51 -10.23 -9.26 -2.08
CA GLN A 51 -9.30 -10.24 -1.53
C GLN A 51 -9.06 -11.37 -2.53
N ASP A 52 -7.82 -11.45 -3.02
CA ASP A 52 -7.39 -12.51 -3.89
C ASP A 52 -7.13 -13.80 -3.09
N ASN A 53 -7.17 -14.95 -3.75
CA ASN A 53 -6.62 -16.18 -3.17
C ASN A 53 -5.09 -16.15 -3.27
N PRO A 54 -4.34 -16.16 -2.14
CA PRO A 54 -2.89 -16.19 -2.19
C PRO A 54 -2.39 -17.55 -2.71
N SER A 55 -1.17 -17.57 -3.25
CA SER A 55 -0.49 -18.82 -3.60
C SER A 55 -0.30 -19.72 -2.38
N ARG A 56 -0.10 -21.03 -2.59
CA ARG A 56 -0.01 -22.05 -1.53
C ARG A 56 0.91 -21.63 -0.37
N ASP A 57 2.08 -21.07 -0.66
CA ASP A 57 3.11 -20.78 0.35
C ASP A 57 2.92 -19.42 1.03
N PHE A 58 1.79 -18.75 0.76
CA PHE A 58 1.47 -17.39 1.18
C PHE A 58 0.10 -17.32 1.87
N TYR A 59 -0.07 -16.27 2.68
CA TYR A 59 -1.34 -15.90 3.29
C TYR A 59 -1.39 -14.40 3.60
N PHE A 60 -2.58 -13.88 3.86
CA PHE A 60 -2.75 -12.53 4.38
C PHE A 60 -2.89 -12.58 5.89
N PRO A 61 -2.01 -11.90 6.67
CA PRO A 61 -2.12 -11.87 8.13
C PRO A 61 -3.42 -11.24 8.62
N ILE A 62 -3.92 -10.23 7.89
CA ILE A 62 -5.25 -9.65 8.07
C ILE A 62 -6.03 -9.73 6.75
N SER A 63 -7.33 -10.01 6.83
CA SER A 63 -8.26 -9.97 5.70
C SER A 63 -8.67 -8.54 5.35
N ALA A 64 -9.28 -8.34 4.18
CA ALA A 64 -9.79 -7.03 3.77
C ALA A 64 -10.87 -6.49 4.74
N VAL A 65 -11.67 -7.37 5.33
CA VAL A 65 -12.70 -7.02 6.34
C VAL A 65 -12.07 -6.58 7.66
N GLU A 66 -11.03 -7.29 8.09
CA GLU A 66 -10.27 -6.92 9.30
C GLU A 66 -9.53 -5.59 9.09
N ALA A 67 -8.97 -5.36 7.90
CA ALA A 67 -8.37 -4.09 7.55
C ALA A 67 -9.41 -2.94 7.56
N GLN A 68 -10.60 -3.14 7.01
CA GLN A 68 -11.68 -2.14 7.10
C GLN A 68 -12.06 -1.87 8.56
N SER A 69 -12.11 -2.91 9.39
CA SER A 69 -12.43 -2.77 10.82
C SER A 69 -11.34 -1.96 11.54
N ALA A 70 -10.07 -2.19 11.22
CA ALA A 70 -8.96 -1.40 11.77
C ALA A 70 -9.01 0.06 11.32
N LEU A 71 -9.44 0.36 10.09
CA LEU A 71 -9.61 1.75 9.63
C LEU A 71 -10.68 2.51 10.41
N ARG A 72 -11.69 1.83 10.97
CA ARG A 72 -12.73 2.49 11.79
C ARG A 72 -12.22 3.03 13.12
N GLU A 73 -11.00 2.64 13.52
CA GLU A 73 -10.34 3.19 14.71
C GLU A 73 -9.64 4.53 14.44
N LEU A 74 -9.48 4.87 13.17
CA LEU A 74 -8.94 6.15 12.76
C LEU A 74 -10.07 7.17 12.63
N PRO A 75 -9.78 8.47 12.79
CA PRO A 75 -10.77 9.51 12.55
C PRO A 75 -11.36 9.44 11.14
N ASP A 76 -12.67 9.63 11.00
CA ASP A 76 -13.39 9.53 9.72
C ASP A 76 -12.77 10.42 8.62
N TYR A 77 -12.26 11.59 9.00
CA TYR A 77 -11.65 12.52 8.04
C TYR A 77 -10.33 11.99 7.44
N ASP A 78 -9.59 11.15 8.17
CA ASP A 78 -8.33 10.55 7.70
C ASP A 78 -8.61 9.42 6.70
N VAL A 79 -9.68 8.67 6.91
CA VAL A 79 -10.06 7.54 6.04
C VAL A 79 -10.98 7.96 4.89
N SER A 80 -11.58 9.14 4.97
CA SER A 80 -12.49 9.67 3.98
C SER A 80 -11.84 9.75 2.60
N GLY A 81 -12.53 9.17 1.61
CA GLY A 81 -12.09 9.08 0.23
C GLY A 81 -11.24 7.85 -0.11
N ILE A 82 -10.87 6.99 0.85
CA ILE A 82 -10.34 5.67 0.52
C ILE A 82 -11.44 4.87 -0.18
N THR A 83 -11.19 4.50 -1.42
CA THR A 83 -12.17 3.82 -2.28
C THR A 83 -12.08 2.30 -2.19
N HIS A 84 -10.88 1.76 -1.96
CA HIS A 84 -10.64 0.31 -2.03
C HIS A 84 -9.64 -0.13 -0.96
N ILE A 85 -9.87 -1.33 -0.42
CA ILE A 85 -8.87 -2.12 0.29
C ILE A 85 -8.68 -3.41 -0.50
N TRP A 86 -7.46 -3.67 -0.94
CA TRP A 86 -7.16 -4.85 -1.76
C TRP A 86 -6.05 -5.71 -1.15
N CYS A 87 -6.42 -6.88 -0.67
CA CYS A 87 -5.48 -7.96 -0.36
C CYS A 87 -5.09 -8.65 -1.67
N ARG A 88 -3.99 -8.21 -2.30
CA ARG A 88 -3.60 -8.63 -3.66
C ARG A 88 -2.58 -9.75 -3.63
N ARG A 89 -2.81 -10.82 -4.41
CA ARG A 89 -1.85 -11.93 -4.51
C ARG A 89 -0.56 -11.51 -5.22
N LEU A 90 0.55 -12.14 -4.88
CA LEU A 90 1.81 -11.98 -5.62
C LEU A 90 1.73 -12.66 -6.99
N ARG A 91 2.22 -11.99 -8.03
CA ARG A 91 2.47 -12.62 -9.34
C ARG A 91 3.80 -13.40 -9.27
N LYS A 92 3.93 -14.48 -10.06
CA LYS A 92 5.14 -15.33 -10.06
C LYS A 92 6.45 -14.53 -10.21
N LYS A 93 6.49 -13.60 -11.18
CA LYS A 93 7.67 -12.74 -11.41
C LYS A 93 8.00 -11.84 -10.22
N GLU A 94 6.98 -11.39 -9.49
CA GLU A 94 7.14 -10.49 -8.34
C GLU A 94 7.66 -11.22 -7.11
N TYR A 95 7.28 -12.50 -6.97
CA TYR A 95 7.84 -13.40 -5.98
C TYR A 95 9.33 -13.65 -6.25
N ASP A 96 9.66 -14.05 -7.47
CA ASP A 96 11.03 -14.39 -7.86
C ASP A 96 11.98 -13.19 -7.70
N SER A 97 11.50 -11.96 -7.96
CA SER A 97 12.28 -10.73 -7.82
C SER A 97 12.30 -10.14 -6.41
N CYS A 98 11.45 -10.62 -5.50
CA CYS A 98 11.23 -10.02 -4.17
C CYS A 98 11.00 -8.49 -4.21
N SER A 99 10.46 -7.97 -5.32
CA SER A 99 10.51 -6.53 -5.62
C SER A 99 9.28 -5.75 -5.18
N GLN A 100 8.28 -6.41 -4.60
CA GLN A 100 7.04 -5.76 -4.18
C GLN A 100 7.13 -5.27 -2.74
N PRO A 101 6.53 -4.09 -2.45
CA PRO A 101 6.42 -3.61 -1.08
C PRO A 101 5.48 -4.51 -0.26
N LEU A 102 5.39 -4.24 1.04
CA LEU A 102 4.51 -4.97 1.94
C LEU A 102 3.07 -4.46 1.88
N ALA A 103 2.93 -3.14 1.76
CA ALA A 103 1.70 -2.43 1.48
C ALA A 103 2.03 -1.28 0.51
N GLN A 104 1.00 -0.70 -0.11
CA GLN A 104 1.15 0.53 -0.88
C GLN A 104 -0.19 1.26 -1.01
N PHE A 105 -0.13 2.58 -0.92
CA PHE A 105 -1.19 3.49 -1.30
C PHE A 105 -1.09 3.82 -2.78
N VAL A 106 -2.22 3.69 -3.49
CA VAL A 106 -2.34 3.98 -4.92
C VAL A 106 -3.44 5.01 -5.13
N CYS A 107 -3.11 6.11 -5.79
CA CYS A 107 -4.06 7.14 -6.15
C CYS A 107 -4.02 7.40 -7.66
N GLY A 108 -5.18 7.49 -8.30
CA GLY A 108 -5.29 7.86 -9.71
C GLY A 108 -6.60 7.41 -10.35
N SER A 109 -7.04 8.10 -11.40
CA SER A 109 -8.23 7.72 -12.19
C SER A 109 -9.52 7.55 -11.36
N GLY A 110 -9.68 8.32 -10.27
CA GLY A 110 -10.83 8.19 -9.36
C GLY A 110 -10.72 7.06 -8.33
N VAL A 111 -9.62 6.30 -8.35
CA VAL A 111 -9.30 5.24 -7.40
C VAL A 111 -8.30 5.76 -6.37
N ARG A 112 -8.59 5.48 -5.10
CA ARG A 112 -7.68 5.59 -3.95
C ARG A 112 -7.71 4.28 -3.20
N ALA A 113 -6.67 3.47 -3.38
CA ALA A 113 -6.65 2.10 -2.92
C ALA A 113 -5.47 1.88 -1.98
N ILE A 114 -5.73 1.19 -0.88
CA ILE A 114 -4.67 0.60 -0.06
C ILE A 114 -4.54 -0.86 -0.47
N VAL A 115 -3.35 -1.24 -0.94
CA VAL A 115 -3.04 -2.59 -1.39
C VAL A 115 -2.15 -3.27 -0.36
N LEU A 116 -2.59 -4.40 0.16
CA LEU A 116 -1.84 -5.24 1.11
C LEU A 116 -1.35 -6.50 0.39
N TYR A 117 -0.07 -6.81 0.51
CA TYR A 117 0.53 -8.01 -0.08
C TYR A 117 0.64 -9.14 0.93
N PRO A 118 0.61 -10.41 0.50
CA PRO A 118 0.64 -11.54 1.41
C PRO A 118 2.05 -11.75 1.98
N TRP A 119 2.09 -12.41 3.13
CA TRP A 119 3.29 -12.88 3.79
C TRP A 119 3.47 -14.39 3.59
N SER A 120 4.70 -14.88 3.72
CA SER A 120 5.02 -16.32 3.66
C SER A 120 4.39 -17.09 4.82
N ARG A 121 3.90 -18.31 4.58
CA ARG A 121 3.26 -19.11 5.64
C ARG A 121 4.19 -19.51 6.78
N ASP A 122 5.49 -19.59 6.52
CA ASP A 122 6.48 -19.85 7.56
C ASP A 122 6.73 -18.64 8.49
N ARG A 123 6.09 -17.49 8.20
CA ARG A 123 6.22 -16.22 8.92
C ARG A 123 7.65 -15.67 8.90
N THR A 124 8.44 -16.05 7.91
CA THR A 124 9.80 -15.57 7.73
C THR A 124 9.95 -14.80 6.42
N ARG A 125 10.70 -13.71 6.41
CA ARG A 125 10.97 -12.96 5.18
C ARG A 125 12.43 -12.57 5.09
N THR A 126 13.00 -12.71 3.90
CA THR A 126 14.37 -12.29 3.61
C THR A 126 14.39 -11.00 2.80
N PHE A 127 15.33 -10.12 3.10
CA PHE A 127 15.59 -8.90 2.36
C PHE A 127 17.04 -8.94 1.87
N SER A 128 17.22 -8.98 0.55
CA SER A 128 18.51 -9.18 -0.13
C SER A 128 19.44 -7.97 0.01
N GLN A 129 18.89 -6.77 0.10
CA GLN A 129 19.54 -5.55 0.58
C GLN A 129 18.46 -4.72 1.25
N VAL A 130 18.55 -4.50 2.55
CA VAL A 130 17.62 -3.56 3.20
C VAL A 130 18.06 -2.16 2.80
N SER A 131 17.38 -1.60 1.79
CA SER A 131 17.46 -0.18 1.49
C SER A 131 16.71 0.68 2.52
N ASP A 132 15.91 0.05 3.40
CA ASP A 132 15.04 0.75 4.33
C ASP A 132 15.23 0.31 5.79
N GLN A 133 16.13 0.99 6.50
CA GLN A 133 16.34 0.77 7.94
C GLN A 133 15.11 1.13 8.76
N SER A 134 14.21 1.99 8.27
CA SER A 134 12.98 2.36 8.97
C SER A 134 12.10 1.13 9.16
N LEU A 135 11.92 0.34 8.09
CA LEU A 135 11.17 -0.91 8.12
C LEU A 135 11.72 -1.91 9.15
N LEU A 136 13.04 -2.09 9.20
CA LEU A 136 13.65 -2.99 10.19
C LEU A 136 13.50 -2.48 11.62
N ASN A 137 13.59 -1.17 11.83
CA ASN A 137 13.41 -0.57 13.15
C ASN A 137 11.97 -0.76 13.63
N GLU A 138 10.99 -0.61 12.74
CA GLU A 138 9.59 -0.86 13.03
C GLU A 138 9.35 -2.34 13.38
N MET A 139 9.93 -3.26 12.61
CA MET A 139 9.86 -4.70 12.95
C MET A 139 10.47 -5.00 14.33
N ARG A 140 11.62 -4.38 14.67
CA ARG A 140 12.22 -4.52 16.01
C ARG A 140 11.34 -3.94 17.11
N ARG A 141 10.66 -2.81 16.86
CA ARG A 141 9.72 -2.18 17.80
C ARG A 141 8.55 -3.11 18.14
N LEU A 142 8.16 -3.97 17.21
CA LEU A 142 7.12 -4.98 17.38
C LEU A 142 7.68 -6.36 17.78
N ASP A 143 8.91 -6.41 18.29
CA ASP A 143 9.58 -7.60 18.79
C ASP A 143 9.78 -8.72 17.75
N PHE A 144 9.92 -8.37 16.46
CA PHE A 144 10.31 -9.34 15.44
C PHE A 144 11.75 -9.79 15.68
N VAL A 145 12.03 -11.06 15.39
CA VAL A 145 13.40 -11.57 15.40
C VAL A 145 14.06 -11.15 14.09
N VAL A 146 14.95 -10.16 14.16
CA VAL A 146 15.69 -9.63 13.02
C VAL A 146 17.15 -10.10 13.08
N ALA A 147 17.59 -10.86 12.09
CA ALA A 147 18.97 -11.34 11.98
C ALA A 147 19.60 -10.91 10.64
N LYS A 148 20.92 -10.74 10.65
CA LYS A 148 21.71 -10.47 9.44
C LYS A 148 22.76 -11.55 9.26
N SER A 149 22.74 -12.22 8.11
CA SER A 149 23.74 -13.25 7.77
C SER A 149 24.18 -13.08 6.32
N LYS A 150 25.50 -13.03 6.09
CA LYS A 150 26.11 -12.90 4.74
C LYS A 150 25.48 -11.79 3.87
N GLY A 151 25.14 -10.66 4.49
CA GLY A 151 24.54 -9.51 3.80
C GLY A 151 23.02 -9.59 3.58
N VAL A 152 22.39 -10.72 3.88
CA VAL A 152 20.94 -10.91 3.82
C VAL A 152 20.34 -10.67 5.19
N TRP A 153 19.26 -9.88 5.25
CA TRP A 153 18.46 -9.73 6.45
C TRP A 153 17.34 -10.76 6.43
N SER A 154 17.13 -11.45 7.54
CA SER A 154 16.01 -12.37 7.75
C SER A 154 15.20 -11.90 8.94
N VAL A 155 13.88 -11.86 8.80
CA VAL A 155 12.96 -11.54 9.88
C VAL A 155 12.02 -12.71 10.11
N SER A 156 11.68 -12.98 11.37
CA SER A 156 10.61 -13.90 11.74
C SER A 156 9.74 -13.33 12.85
N ALA A 157 8.46 -13.69 12.82
CA ALA A 157 7.47 -13.17 13.75
C ALA A 157 6.43 -14.22 14.13
N THR A 158 5.81 -14.03 15.28
CA THR A 158 4.58 -14.73 15.67
C THR A 158 3.39 -14.19 14.86
N GLU A 159 2.28 -14.94 14.87
CA GLU A 159 1.03 -14.50 14.23
C GLU A 159 0.55 -13.14 14.76
N LYS A 160 0.57 -12.97 16.09
CA LYS A 160 0.13 -11.73 16.73
C LYS A 160 0.95 -10.53 16.29
N GLN A 161 2.28 -10.68 16.30
CA GLN A 161 3.21 -9.62 15.86
C GLN A 161 3.00 -9.27 14.40
N LEU A 162 2.81 -10.27 13.54
CA LEU A 162 2.62 -10.02 12.12
C LEU A 162 1.28 -9.33 11.82
N ARG A 163 0.21 -9.70 12.53
CA ARG A 163 -1.09 -9.02 12.42
C ARG A 163 -1.01 -7.56 12.87
N LEU A 164 -0.37 -7.30 14.02
CA LEU A 164 -0.14 -5.94 14.50
C LEU A 164 0.67 -5.12 13.49
N PHE A 165 1.74 -5.71 12.96
CA PHE A 165 2.56 -5.07 11.93
C PHE A 165 1.77 -4.72 10.67
N TYR A 166 0.86 -5.59 10.22
CA TYR A 166 0.00 -5.30 9.07
C TYR A 166 -1.01 -4.17 9.35
N ILE A 167 -1.50 -4.04 10.58
CA ILE A 167 -2.33 -2.89 10.98
C ILE A 167 -1.50 -1.60 10.99
N ASN A 168 -0.27 -1.63 11.52
CA ASN A 168 0.63 -0.48 11.45
C ASN A 168 0.97 -0.09 10.01
N LEU A 169 1.21 -1.06 9.12
CA LEU A 169 1.39 -0.80 7.69
C LEU A 169 0.15 -0.17 7.06
N LEU A 170 -1.04 -0.68 7.38
CA LEU A 170 -2.30 -0.08 6.92
C LEU A 170 -2.40 1.40 7.33
N PHE A 171 -2.03 1.72 8.57
CA PHE A 171 -2.06 3.09 9.09
C PHE A 171 -1.01 3.98 8.42
N HIS A 172 0.17 3.44 8.14
CA HIS A 172 1.20 4.11 7.33
C HIS A 172 0.66 4.47 5.94
N GLU A 173 -0.06 3.56 5.26
CA GLU A 173 -0.65 3.85 3.95
C GLU A 173 -1.76 4.91 4.02
N VAL A 174 -2.54 4.99 5.10
CA VAL A 174 -3.46 6.14 5.26
C VAL A 174 -2.70 7.43 5.55
N GLY A 175 -1.54 7.38 6.20
CA GLY A 175 -0.62 8.51 6.31
C GLY A 175 -0.23 9.08 4.94
N HIS A 176 0.05 8.21 3.95
CA HIS A 176 0.24 8.65 2.56
C HIS A 176 -1.03 9.24 1.94
N HIS A 177 -2.20 8.67 2.21
CA HIS A 177 -3.48 9.22 1.73
C HIS A 177 -3.78 10.60 2.32
N VAL A 178 -3.51 10.81 3.62
CA VAL A 178 -3.67 12.11 4.29
C VAL A 178 -2.67 13.11 3.72
N ASP A 179 -1.38 12.72 3.61
CA ASP A 179 -0.33 13.59 3.09
C ASP A 179 -0.58 14.02 1.63
N TRP A 180 -1.23 13.17 0.83
CA TRP A 180 -1.61 13.48 -0.54
C TRP A 180 -2.47 14.76 -0.65
N TYR A 181 -3.32 15.06 0.35
CA TYR A 181 -4.11 16.28 0.35
C TYR A 181 -3.24 17.54 0.60
N TYR A 182 -2.10 17.40 1.27
CA TYR A 182 -1.24 18.51 1.67
C TYR A 182 -0.03 18.70 0.75
N ARG A 183 0.44 17.65 0.07
CA ARG A 183 1.69 17.65 -0.70
C ARG A 183 1.50 17.04 -2.10
N HIS A 184 2.00 17.73 -3.13
CA HIS A 184 2.17 17.13 -4.45
C HIS A 184 3.36 16.17 -4.44
N PHE A 185 3.12 14.86 -4.61
CA PHE A 185 4.20 13.86 -4.60
C PHE A 185 5.15 14.03 -5.78
N SER A 186 6.45 13.87 -5.51
CA SER A 186 7.54 13.94 -6.48
C SER A 186 8.70 13.05 -6.03
N ALA A 187 9.61 12.68 -6.93
CA ALA A 187 10.80 11.93 -6.55
C ALA A 187 11.69 12.68 -5.52
N ALA A 188 11.59 14.02 -5.50
CA ALA A 188 12.37 14.89 -4.64
C ALA A 188 11.86 14.96 -3.19
N ASN A 189 10.57 14.76 -2.94
CA ASN A 189 9.97 14.79 -1.60
C ASN A 189 9.66 13.41 -1.02
N ARG A 190 10.00 12.32 -1.73
CA ARG A 190 9.78 10.94 -1.29
C ARG A 190 10.16 10.71 0.19
N LYS A 191 11.36 11.12 0.62
CA LYS A 191 11.77 10.95 2.03
C LYS A 191 10.81 11.65 3.01
N ALA A 192 10.40 12.88 2.72
CA ALA A 192 9.49 13.63 3.57
C ALA A 192 8.08 13.00 3.62
N THR A 193 7.61 12.44 2.51
CA THR A 193 6.34 11.71 2.43
C THR A 193 6.38 10.39 3.23
N GLU A 194 7.49 9.63 3.15
CA GLU A 194 7.71 8.43 3.98
C GLU A 194 7.81 8.78 5.47
N ASP A 195 8.55 9.83 5.82
CA ASP A 195 8.69 10.27 7.21
C ASP A 195 7.34 10.72 7.80
N ALA A 196 6.51 11.41 7.02
CA ALA A 196 5.16 11.81 7.43
C ALA A 196 4.22 10.61 7.64
N ALA A 197 4.26 9.63 6.74
CA ALA A 197 3.47 8.40 6.88
C ALA A 197 3.91 7.56 8.09
N ASN A 198 5.21 7.45 8.33
CA ASN A 198 5.76 6.81 9.53
C ASN A 198 5.34 7.52 10.81
N GLN A 199 5.39 8.86 10.82
CA GLN A 199 4.94 9.64 11.97
C GLN A 199 3.46 9.39 12.27
N TYR A 200 2.60 9.44 11.24
CA TYR A 200 1.17 9.16 11.39
C TYR A 200 0.92 7.77 11.99
N ALA A 201 1.55 6.72 11.44
CA ALA A 201 1.39 5.36 11.97
C ALA A 201 1.86 5.23 13.42
N ASN A 202 2.95 5.90 13.79
CA ASN A 202 3.47 5.88 15.16
C ASN A 202 2.52 6.58 16.14
N GLU A 203 1.95 7.72 15.76
CA GLU A 203 0.93 8.44 16.54
C GLU A 203 -0.33 7.57 16.75
N LYS A 204 -0.64 6.69 15.79
CA LYS A 204 -1.79 5.77 15.81
C LYS A 204 -1.51 4.37 16.34
N SER A 205 -0.37 4.18 17.01
CA SER A 205 0.06 2.85 17.47
C SER A 205 -0.83 2.26 18.58
N GLN A 206 -1.47 3.10 19.40
CA GLN A 206 -2.43 2.62 20.42
C GLN A 206 -3.74 2.16 19.77
N GLU A 207 -4.22 2.92 18.78
CA GLU A 207 -5.36 2.54 17.96
C GLU A 207 -5.10 1.22 17.21
N ALA A 208 -3.87 0.98 16.77
CA ALA A 208 -3.48 -0.28 16.12
C ALA A 208 -3.57 -1.48 17.08
N LEU A 209 -3.17 -1.30 18.35
CA LEU A 209 -3.33 -2.31 19.39
C LEU A 209 -4.82 -2.57 19.69
N GLY A 210 -5.61 -1.51 19.89
CA GLY A 210 -7.04 -1.64 20.14
C GLY A 210 -7.80 -2.29 18.97
N ALA A 211 -7.42 -1.96 17.73
CA ALA A 211 -7.95 -2.62 16.53
C ALA A 211 -7.66 -4.12 16.55
N LEU A 212 -6.43 -4.52 16.87
CA LEU A 212 -6.06 -5.93 16.93
C LEU A 212 -6.87 -6.69 17.99
N ASP A 213 -7.01 -6.11 19.18
CA ASP A 213 -7.76 -6.73 20.28
C ASP A 213 -9.23 -6.93 19.90
N ARG A 214 -9.89 -5.92 19.32
CA ARG A 214 -11.28 -6.03 18.82
C ARG A 214 -11.44 -7.07 17.71
N ILE A 215 -10.48 -7.14 16.79
CA ILE A 215 -10.49 -8.16 15.73
C ILE A 215 -10.34 -9.57 16.33
N GLN A 216 -9.50 -9.72 17.36
CA GLN A 216 -9.29 -11.00 18.05
C GLN A 216 -10.53 -11.42 18.85
N GLU A 217 -11.19 -10.46 19.50
CA GLU A 217 -12.48 -10.68 20.16
C GLU A 217 -13.51 -11.16 19.13
N PHE A 218 -13.69 -10.49 18.00
CA PHE A 218 -14.69 -10.91 17.00
C PHE A 218 -14.49 -12.38 16.54
N ARG A 219 -13.25 -12.82 16.36
CA ARG A 219 -12.94 -14.21 15.97
C ARG A 219 -13.20 -15.25 17.05
N SER A 220 -13.22 -14.88 18.33
CA SER A 220 -13.47 -15.84 19.41
C SER A 220 -14.97 -16.12 19.63
N TRP A 221 -15.85 -15.31 19.04
CA TRP A 221 -17.31 -15.54 19.07
C TRP A 221 -17.80 -16.44 17.93
N ASP A 222 -17.04 -16.55 16.84
CA ASP A 222 -17.35 -17.38 15.67
C ASP A 222 -16.73 -18.79 15.70
N ALA A 223 -15.99 -19.14 16.78
CA ALA A 223 -15.28 -20.41 16.97
C ALA A 223 -15.95 -21.29 18.03
#